data_AF-A0A093BEY0-F1
#
_entry.id   AF-A0A093BEY0-F1
#
_cell.length_a   1.000
_cell.length_b   1.000
_cell.length_c   1.000
_cell.angle_alpha   90.00
_cell.angle_beta   90.00
_cell.angle_gamma   90.00
#
_symmetry.space_group_name_H-M   'P 1'
#
loop_
_entity.id
_entity.type
_entity.pdbx_description
1 polymer ?
#
loop_
_entity_poly.entity_id
_entity_poly.type
_entity_poly.pdbx_seq_one_letter_code
_entity_poly.pdbx_strand_id
1 'polypeptide(L)'
;VLTDPIILCGATLANYLSLPAVFFMRGFPCNLHYKAPQCPSPLSYIPRLFTFNSDQMTFFQRVENALVDFLELGYCNPFYEEGIKFSSEVLQRDVSLQDLLNPASIWLLRFDFVFEYVRPVMPNMVFIGGINCAQKK
;
A
#
# COMPACT_ATOMS: atom_id res chain seq x y z
N VAL A 1 -17.30 -2.43 -0.76
CA VAL A 1 -17.03 -1.52 0.38
C VAL A 1 -15.97 -0.51 -0.03
N LEU A 2 -16.27 0.79 0.02
CA LEU A 2 -15.28 1.85 -0.18
C LEU A 2 -14.63 2.18 1.16
N THR A 3 -13.32 2.02 1.30
CA THR A 3 -12.66 2.16 2.62
C THR A 3 -11.19 2.54 2.51
N ASP A 4 -10.65 3.15 3.55
CA ASP A 4 -9.20 3.32 3.71
C ASP A 4 -8.62 2.02 4.31
N PRO A 5 -7.68 1.35 3.63
CA PRO A 5 -7.19 0.06 4.07
C PRO A 5 -6.23 0.13 5.26
N ILE A 6 -5.78 1.31 5.70
CA ILE A 6 -4.96 1.46 6.92
C ILE A 6 -5.71 0.98 8.17
N ILE A 7 -7.02 1.25 8.24
CA ILE A 7 -7.84 0.93 9.42
C ILE A 7 -8.21 -0.56 9.47
N LEU A 8 -8.01 -1.31 8.36
CA LEU A 8 -8.34 -2.73 8.14
C LEU A 8 -9.82 -3.12 8.32
N CYS A 9 -10.58 -2.50 9.22
CA CYS A 9 -11.99 -2.80 9.51
C CYS A 9 -12.87 -2.85 8.26
N GLY A 10 -12.70 -1.92 7.32
CA GLY A 10 -13.47 -1.96 6.07
C GLY A 10 -13.07 -3.11 5.14
N ALA A 11 -11.79 -3.50 5.13
CA ALA A 11 -11.31 -4.68 4.42
C ALA A 11 -11.85 -5.96 5.07
N THR A 12 -11.84 -6.03 6.41
CA THR A 12 -12.45 -7.12 7.19
C THR A 12 -13.93 -7.26 6.87
N LEU A 13 -14.68 -6.15 6.88
CA LEU A 13 -16.11 -6.14 6.58
C LEU A 13 -16.39 -6.58 5.14
N ALA A 14 -15.58 -6.14 4.18
CA ALA A 14 -15.68 -6.57 2.79
C ALA A 14 -15.50 -8.08 2.65
N ASN A 15 -14.49 -8.64 3.33
CA ASN A 15 -14.25 -10.08 3.36
C ASN A 15 -15.39 -10.85 4.06
N TYR A 16 -15.88 -10.35 5.19
CA TYR A 16 -16.96 -10.97 5.96
C TYR A 16 -18.26 -11.05 5.14
N LEU A 17 -18.59 -9.99 4.41
CA LEU A 17 -19.79 -9.92 3.57
C LEU A 17 -19.58 -10.47 2.14
N SER A 18 -18.37 -10.93 1.81
CA SER A 18 -18.00 -11.36 0.44
C SER A 18 -18.30 -10.30 -0.63
N LEU A 19 -18.04 -9.03 -0.32
CA LEU A 19 -18.25 -7.89 -1.22
C LEU A 19 -16.94 -7.37 -1.80
N PRO A 20 -16.94 -6.82 -3.04
CA PRO A 20 -15.75 -6.21 -3.62
C PRO A 20 -15.28 -5.02 -2.79
N ALA A 21 -13.99 -4.96 -2.47
CA ALA A 21 -13.36 -3.84 -1.77
C ALA A 21 -12.79 -2.83 -2.77
N VAL A 22 -13.04 -1.54 -2.53
CA VAL A 22 -12.40 -0.43 -3.23
C VAL A 22 -11.62 0.36 -2.20
N PHE A 23 -10.29 0.37 -2.34
CA PHE A 23 -9.42 1.04 -1.39
C PHE A 23 -9.18 2.49 -1.80
N PHE A 24 -9.48 3.42 -0.90
CA PHE A 24 -9.31 4.85 -1.11
C PHE A 24 -8.24 5.37 -0.16
N MET A 25 -7.07 5.73 -0.71
CA MET A 25 -5.90 5.95 0.13
C MET A 25 -4.88 6.90 -0.50
N ARG A 26 -4.04 7.54 0.34
CA ARG A 26 -2.90 8.34 -0.14
C ARG A 26 -1.59 7.57 -0.15
N GLY A 27 -1.42 6.60 0.75
CA GLY A 27 -0.19 5.80 0.84
C GLY A 27 -0.37 4.72 1.88
N PHE A 28 0.29 3.59 1.68
CA PHE A 28 0.34 2.50 2.65
C PHE A 28 1.76 2.47 3.21
N PRO A 29 1.95 2.45 4.54
CA PRO A 29 3.25 2.19 5.10
C PRO A 29 3.87 0.93 4.47
N CYS A 30 5.21 0.93 4.37
CA CYS A 30 5.98 -0.26 3.96
C CYS A 30 5.74 -0.68 2.50
N ASN A 31 5.31 0.29 1.68
CA ASN A 31 5.03 0.11 0.25
C ASN A 31 3.96 -0.96 -0.02
N LEU A 32 3.08 -1.23 0.93
CA LEU A 32 2.14 -2.36 0.84
C LEU A 32 1.11 -2.18 -0.28
N HIS A 33 0.75 -0.94 -0.62
CA HIS A 33 -0.09 -0.62 -1.77
C HIS A 33 0.50 -0.98 -3.13
N TYR A 34 1.80 -1.27 -3.21
CA TYR A 34 2.43 -1.85 -4.39
C TYR A 34 2.75 -3.33 -4.18
N LYS A 35 3.17 -3.74 -2.98
CA LYS A 35 3.46 -5.15 -2.66
C LYS A 35 2.21 -6.04 -2.73
N ALA A 36 1.07 -5.60 -2.19
CA ALA A 36 -0.19 -6.34 -2.18
C ALA A 36 -0.75 -6.61 -3.60
N PRO A 37 -0.89 -5.61 -4.50
CA PRO A 37 -1.25 -5.89 -5.89
C PRO A 37 -0.10 -6.45 -6.73
N GLN A 38 1.05 -6.81 -6.13
CA GLN A 38 2.20 -7.40 -6.81
C GLN A 38 2.82 -6.51 -7.90
N CYS A 39 2.79 -5.20 -7.70
CA CYS A 39 3.46 -4.25 -8.60
C CYS A 39 4.99 -4.33 -8.45
N PRO A 40 5.75 -4.33 -9.56
CA PRO A 40 7.20 -4.21 -9.52
C PRO A 40 7.65 -2.90 -8.83
N SER A 41 8.52 -3.03 -7.83
CA SER A 41 9.10 -1.89 -7.11
C SER A 41 10.62 -2.06 -6.94
N PRO A 42 11.40 -1.94 -8.03
CA PRO A 42 12.85 -2.14 -8.01
C PRO A 42 13.59 -1.18 -7.08
N LEU A 43 14.35 -1.77 -6.15
CA LEU A 43 15.15 -1.10 -5.13
C LEU A 43 16.35 -0.33 -5.68
N SER A 44 16.67 -0.51 -6.95
CA SER A 44 17.80 0.13 -7.60
C SER A 44 17.53 1.61 -7.93
N TYR A 45 16.28 2.03 -8.09
CA TYR A 45 15.92 3.41 -8.42
C TYR A 45 14.68 3.94 -7.68
N ILE A 46 13.99 3.09 -6.90
CA ILE A 46 12.89 3.53 -6.04
C ILE A 46 13.39 3.58 -4.60
N PRO A 47 13.62 4.77 -4.03
CA PRO A 47 14.07 4.88 -2.66
C PRO A 47 12.96 4.49 -1.66
N ARG A 48 13.35 3.81 -0.59
CA ARG A 48 12.49 3.48 0.54
C ARG A 48 12.27 4.69 1.43
N LEU A 49 11.14 4.70 2.12
CA LEU A 49 10.84 5.69 3.14
C LEU A 49 11.97 5.70 4.18
N PHE A 50 12.30 6.89 4.67
CA PHE A 50 13.40 7.15 5.62
C PHE A 50 14.84 7.05 5.10
N THR A 51 15.08 6.62 3.86
CA THR A 51 16.44 6.68 3.27
C THR A 51 16.80 8.09 2.78
N PHE A 52 15.80 8.93 2.50
CA PHE A 52 15.95 10.26 1.91
C PHE A 52 16.76 10.28 0.59
N ASN A 53 16.89 9.12 -0.07
CA ASN A 53 17.54 8.98 -1.36
C ASN A 53 16.62 9.47 -2.49
N SER A 54 17.22 9.82 -3.64
CA SER A 54 16.50 10.13 -4.88
C SER A 54 16.42 8.92 -5.81
N ASP A 55 15.87 9.07 -7.02
CA ASP A 55 15.95 8.07 -8.08
C ASP A 55 17.37 7.85 -8.61
N GLN A 56 18.25 8.83 -8.40
CA GLN A 56 19.66 8.76 -8.76
C GLN A 56 20.50 8.32 -7.55
N MET A 57 20.56 7.01 -7.33
CA MET A 57 21.35 6.41 -6.24
C MET A 57 22.73 5.91 -6.70
N THR A 58 23.75 6.21 -5.92
CA THR A 58 25.06 5.55 -5.97
C THR A 58 24.97 4.08 -5.55
N PHE A 59 26.03 3.30 -5.77
CA PHE A 59 26.06 1.90 -5.36
C PHE A 59 25.76 1.72 -3.86
N PHE A 60 26.39 2.50 -2.98
CA PHE A 60 26.18 2.39 -1.54
C PHE A 60 24.77 2.79 -1.11
N GLN A 61 24.17 3.82 -1.74
CA GLN A 61 22.78 4.18 -1.49
C GLN A 61 21.82 3.07 -1.92
N ARG A 62 22.12 2.34 -3.00
CA ARG A 62 21.32 1.16 -3.41
C ARG A 62 21.42 0.02 -2.41
N VAL A 63 22.62 -0.19 -1.84
CA VAL A 63 22.86 -1.20 -0.80
C VAL A 63 22.08 -0.83 0.46
N GLU A 64 22.17 0.42 0.92
CA GLU A 64 21.37 0.96 2.02
C GLU A 64 19.87 0.77 1.77
N ASN A 65 19.40 1.16 0.58
CA ASN A 65 18.00 1.05 0.19
C ASN A 65 17.48 -0.40 0.24
N ALA A 66 18.31 -1.35 -0.18
CA ALA A 66 18.01 -2.78 -0.10
C ALA A 66 17.98 -3.30 1.34
N LEU A 67 18.89 -2.83 2.20
CA LEU A 67 18.89 -3.15 3.62
C LEU A 67 17.63 -2.61 4.30
N VAL A 68 17.23 -1.38 3.99
CA VAL A 68 15.99 -0.81 4.53
C VAL A 68 14.78 -1.62 4.08
N ASP A 69 14.64 -1.93 2.78
CA ASP A 69 13.51 -2.76 2.28
C ASP A 69 13.42 -4.12 3.00
N PHE A 70 14.57 -4.76 3.22
CA PHE A 70 14.64 -6.03 3.95
C PHE A 70 14.17 -5.90 5.40
N LEU A 71 14.53 -4.81 6.07
CA LEU A 71 14.12 -4.53 7.46
C LEU A 71 12.66 -4.06 7.57
N GLU A 72 12.04 -3.59 6.48
CA GLU A 72 10.67 -3.08 6.53
C GLU A 72 9.65 -4.08 7.02
N LEU A 73 9.75 -5.33 6.60
CA LEU A 73 8.82 -6.36 7.06
C LEU A 73 8.86 -6.51 8.59
N GLY A 74 10.03 -6.35 9.21
CA GLY A 74 10.18 -6.45 10.66
C GLY A 74 9.50 -5.30 11.40
N TYR A 75 9.75 -4.04 11.00
CA TYR A 75 9.19 -2.89 11.73
C TYR A 75 7.72 -2.61 11.40
N CYS A 76 7.21 -3.14 10.30
CA CYS A 76 5.83 -2.91 9.87
C CYS A 76 4.81 -3.88 10.44
N ASN A 77 5.20 -5.11 10.74
CA ASN A 77 4.29 -6.12 11.28
C ASN A 77 3.58 -5.66 12.57
N PRO A 78 4.26 -5.05 13.57
CA PRO A 78 3.61 -4.57 14.78
C PRO A 78 2.53 -3.52 14.53
N PHE A 79 2.67 -2.71 13.48
CA PHE A 79 1.70 -1.65 13.15
C PHE A 79 0.34 -2.21 12.74
N TYR A 80 0.30 -3.42 12.18
CA TYR A 80 -0.94 -4.05 11.70
C TYR A 80 -1.40 -5.22 12.57
N GLU A 81 -0.60 -5.66 13.53
CA GLU A 81 -0.84 -6.85 14.33
C GLU A 81 -2.22 -6.84 15.01
N GLU A 82 -2.59 -5.72 15.63
CA GLU A 82 -3.90 -5.57 16.28
C GLU A 82 -5.06 -5.67 15.28
N GLY A 83 -4.95 -5.02 14.12
CA GLY A 83 -5.98 -5.05 13.10
C GLY A 83 -6.10 -6.42 12.40
N ILE A 84 -4.98 -7.13 12.25
CA ILE A 84 -4.96 -8.52 11.78
C ILE A 84 -5.65 -9.42 12.81
N LYS A 85 -5.28 -9.31 14.09
CA LYS A 85 -5.88 -10.10 15.18
C LYS A 85 -7.39 -9.91 15.25
N PHE A 86 -7.85 -8.66 15.23
CA PHE A 86 -9.27 -8.34 15.16
C PHE A 86 -9.94 -8.97 13.93
N SER A 87 -9.28 -8.90 12.77
CA SER A 87 -9.82 -9.49 11.54
C SER A 87 -9.90 -11.01 11.62
N SER A 88 -8.92 -11.67 12.23
CA SER A 88 -8.95 -13.12 12.44
C SER A 88 -10.09 -13.53 13.36
N GLU A 89 -10.32 -12.77 14.43
CA GLU A 89 -11.43 -13.00 15.37
C GLU A 89 -12.79 -12.82 14.68
N VAL A 90 -12.98 -11.76 13.90
CA VAL A 90 -14.25 -11.50 13.19
C VAL A 90 -14.52 -12.52 12.08
N LEU A 91 -13.49 -12.87 11.31
CA LEU A 91 -13.60 -13.81 10.19
C LEU A 91 -13.55 -15.28 10.63
N GLN A 92 -13.30 -15.54 11.92
CA GLN A 92 -13.20 -16.88 12.51
C GLN A 92 -12.17 -17.78 11.80
N ARG A 93 -11.08 -17.18 11.31
CA ARG A 93 -9.96 -17.86 10.65
C ARG A 93 -8.68 -17.04 10.77
N ASP A 94 -7.52 -17.67 10.73
CA ASP A 94 -6.27 -16.94 10.64
C ASP A 94 -6.19 -16.20 9.29
N VAL A 95 -5.92 -14.89 9.36
CA VAL A 95 -5.73 -14.05 8.18
C VAL A 95 -4.39 -13.33 8.24
N SER A 96 -3.78 -13.14 7.08
CA SER A 96 -2.65 -12.23 6.90
C SER A 96 -3.12 -10.89 6.32
N LEU A 97 -2.26 -9.87 6.38
CA LEU A 97 -2.48 -8.60 5.67
C LEU A 97 -2.75 -8.81 4.18
N GLN A 98 -2.03 -9.74 3.55
CA GLN A 98 -2.19 -10.01 2.13
C GLN A 98 -3.56 -10.62 1.86
N ASP A 99 -4.06 -11.50 2.74
CA ASP A 99 -5.41 -12.08 2.59
C ASP A 99 -6.51 -11.02 2.66
N LEU A 100 -6.32 -9.96 3.45
CA LEU A 100 -7.26 -8.86 3.55
C LEU A 100 -7.20 -7.89 2.37
N LEU A 101 -6.01 -7.71 1.78
CA LEU A 101 -5.76 -6.69 0.76
C LEU A 101 -5.81 -7.21 -0.68
N ASN A 102 -5.39 -8.45 -0.92
CA ASN A 102 -5.38 -9.07 -2.25
C ASN A 102 -6.76 -9.09 -2.94
N PRO A 103 -7.90 -9.28 -2.22
CA PRO A 103 -9.23 -9.25 -2.82
C PRO A 103 -9.70 -7.86 -3.31
N ALA A 104 -8.86 -6.82 -3.20
CA ALA A 104 -9.21 -5.47 -3.65
C ALA A 104 -9.50 -5.42 -5.15
N SER A 105 -10.70 -4.95 -5.48
CA SER A 105 -11.13 -4.81 -6.87
C SER A 105 -10.52 -3.57 -7.53
N ILE A 106 -10.42 -2.45 -6.80
CA ILE A 106 -9.85 -1.19 -7.30
C ILE A 106 -9.06 -0.49 -6.19
N TRP A 107 -7.92 0.07 -6.54
CA TRP A 107 -7.11 0.95 -5.70
C TRP A 107 -7.23 2.39 -6.20
N LEU A 108 -7.95 3.23 -5.47
CA LEU A 108 -8.06 4.66 -5.69
C LEU A 108 -6.95 5.39 -4.93
N LEU A 109 -5.92 5.82 -5.68
CA LEU A 109 -4.73 6.47 -5.16
C LEU A 109 -4.90 7.99 -5.17
N ARG A 110 -4.94 8.61 -4.00
CA ARG A 110 -5.13 10.06 -3.80
C ARG A 110 -3.88 10.90 -4.09
N PHE A 111 -3.10 10.48 -5.08
CA PHE A 111 -1.93 11.16 -5.60
C PHE A 111 -1.88 10.96 -7.11
N ASP A 112 -1.04 11.74 -7.77
CA ASP A 112 -0.80 11.64 -9.21
C ASP A 112 0.56 10.99 -9.46
N PHE A 113 0.69 10.30 -10.60
CA PHE A 113 1.93 9.64 -10.98
C PHE A 113 3.11 10.64 -11.14
N VAL A 114 2.82 11.92 -11.40
CA VAL A 114 3.85 12.97 -11.51
C VAL A 114 4.63 13.17 -10.21
N PHE A 115 4.07 12.83 -9.05
CA PHE A 115 4.72 12.98 -7.74
C PHE A 115 5.42 11.71 -7.25
N GLU A 116 5.41 10.65 -8.05
CA GLU A 116 5.95 9.34 -7.69
C GLU A 116 7.09 8.92 -8.59
N TYR A 117 7.93 8.03 -8.07
CA TYR A 117 8.97 7.40 -8.87
C TYR A 117 8.37 6.50 -9.94
N VAL A 118 8.96 6.53 -11.15
CA VAL A 118 8.46 5.80 -12.32
C VAL A 118 8.48 4.29 -12.05
N ARG A 119 7.30 3.67 -11.96
CA ARG A 119 7.17 2.22 -11.83
C ARG A 119 5.90 1.71 -12.48
N PRO A 120 5.87 0.44 -12.92
CA PRO A 120 4.63 -0.18 -13.39
C PRO A 120 3.59 -0.24 -12.27
N VAL A 121 2.33 -0.05 -12.63
CA VAL A 121 1.18 -0.21 -11.74
C VAL A 121 0.21 -1.23 -12.33
N MET A 122 -0.55 -1.90 -11.47
CA MET A 122 -1.57 -2.84 -11.93
C MET A 122 -2.77 -2.10 -12.57
N PRO A 123 -3.48 -2.72 -13.52
CA PRO A 123 -4.63 -2.09 -14.20
C PRO A 123 -5.77 -1.67 -13.27
N ASN A 124 -5.88 -2.28 -12.09
CA ASN A 124 -6.88 -1.93 -11.08
C ASN A 124 -6.45 -0.77 -10.16
N MET A 125 -5.30 -0.13 -10.40
CA MET A 125 -4.83 1.03 -9.67
C MET A 125 -5.12 2.30 -10.46
N VAL A 126 -5.91 3.20 -9.87
CA VAL A 126 -6.38 4.44 -10.51
C VAL A 126 -5.91 5.63 -9.70
N PHE A 127 -5.12 6.49 -10.33
CA PHE A 127 -4.69 7.76 -9.76
C PHE A 127 -5.83 8.77 -9.82
N ILE A 128 -6.20 9.28 -8.65
CA ILE A 128 -7.23 10.30 -8.46
C ILE A 128 -6.63 11.52 -7.75
N GLY A 129 -5.41 11.90 -8.16
CA GLY A 129 -4.81 13.16 -7.78
C GLY A 129 -5.70 14.35 -8.16
N GLY A 130 -5.64 15.44 -7.39
CA GLY A 130 -6.39 16.67 -7.70
C GLY A 130 -7.87 16.67 -7.31
N ILE A 131 -8.41 15.61 -6.71
CA ILE A 131 -9.81 15.56 -6.23
C ILE A 131 -10.17 16.66 -5.20
N ASN A 132 -9.17 17.23 -4.53
CA ASN A 132 -9.36 18.29 -3.54
C ASN A 132 -9.28 19.69 -4.17
N CYS A 133 -8.98 19.81 -5.46
CA CYS A 133 -8.94 21.10 -6.13
C CYS A 133 -10.36 21.65 -6.32
N ALA A 134 -10.61 22.86 -5.87
CA ALA A 134 -11.84 23.57 -6.21
C ALA A 134 -11.85 23.83 -7.73
N GLN A 135 -12.99 23.60 -8.38
CA GLN A 135 -13.18 24.13 -9.72
C GLN A 135 -13.05 25.65 -9.65
N LYS A 136 -12.19 26.24 -10.48
CA LYS A 136 -12.28 27.67 -10.76
C LYS A 136 -13.68 27.92 -11.32
N LYS A 137 -14.46 28.74 -10.60
CA LYS A 137 -15.69 29.32 -11.12
C LYS A 137 -15.39 30.20 -12.32
#